data_AF-A0A8S0GTY2-F1
#
_entry.id   AF-A0A8S0GTY2-F1
#
_cell.length_a   1.000
_cell.length_b   1.000
_cell.length_c   1.000
_cell.angle_alpha   90.00
_cell.angle_beta   90.00
_cell.angle_gamma   90.00
#
_symmetry.space_group_name_H-M   'P 1'
#
loop_
_entity.id
_entity.type
_entity.pdbx_description
1 polymer ?
#
loop_
_entity_poly.entity_id
_entity_poly.type
_entity_poly.pdbx_seq_one_letter_code
_entity_poly.pdbx_strand_id
1 'polypeptide(L)'
;MSLENLSCQKSFGGWHKRYKHHSRVLGCDMVFAVYLPPQAEQGGKLPVLYWLSGLTCTDENFMHKAGAQRMAAELGLIIVAPDTSPRPRRAR
;
A
#
# COMPACT_ATOMS: atom_id res chain seq x y z
N MET A 1 -2.12 -12.85 -12.60
CA MET A 1 -1.95 -11.41 -12.31
C MET A 1 -0.51 -11.23 -11.88
N SER A 2 0.26 -10.36 -12.54
CA SER A 2 1.65 -10.08 -12.15
C SER A 2 1.66 -8.94 -11.14
N LEU A 3 2.42 -9.09 -10.04
CA LEU A 3 2.69 -8.05 -9.05
C LEU A 3 4.15 -7.65 -9.17
N GLU A 4 4.41 -6.40 -9.51
CA GLU A 4 5.76 -5.83 -9.59
C GLU A 4 6.01 -4.96 -8.35
N ASN A 5 7.06 -5.25 -7.58
CA ASN A 5 7.45 -4.40 -6.46
C ASN A 5 8.17 -3.15 -7.00
N LEU A 6 7.61 -1.97 -6.75
CA LEU A 6 8.17 -0.69 -7.18
C LEU A 6 9.14 -0.11 -6.14
N SER A 7 8.82 -0.27 -4.86
CA SER A 7 9.65 0.19 -3.77
C SER A 7 9.44 -0.61 -2.49
N CYS A 8 10.46 -0.60 -1.64
CA CYS A 8 10.47 -1.26 -0.35
C CYS A 8 11.28 -0.41 0.65
N GLN A 9 10.65 -0.02 1.75
CA GLN A 9 11.24 0.88 2.74
C GLN A 9 10.92 0.38 4.15
N LYS A 10 11.95 0.25 4.98
CA LYS A 10 11.78 -0.21 6.37
C LYS A 10 11.14 0.89 7.22
N SER A 11 10.14 0.56 8.04
CA SER A 11 9.41 1.53 8.86
C SER A 11 8.84 0.88 10.13
N PHE A 12 9.24 1.40 11.30
CA PHE A 12 8.82 0.92 12.63
C PHE A 12 8.91 -0.61 12.80
N GLY A 13 10.03 -1.20 12.39
CA GLY A 13 10.25 -2.66 12.46
C GLY A 13 9.54 -3.46 11.35
N GLY A 14 8.58 -2.87 10.64
CA GLY A 14 7.92 -3.44 9.48
C GLY A 14 8.43 -2.91 8.15
N TRP A 15 7.64 -3.13 7.10
CA TRP A 15 7.94 -2.76 5.72
C TRP A 15 6.80 -1.98 5.09
N HIS A 16 7.13 -0.81 4.56
CA HIS A 16 6.29 -0.11 3.60
C HIS A 16 6.70 -0.52 2.18
N LYS A 17 5.77 -1.08 1.41
CA LYS A 17 6.03 -1.55 0.05
C LYS A 17 5.01 -0.97 -0.92
N ARG A 18 5.46 -0.67 -2.13
CA ARG A 18 4.58 -0.26 -3.24
C ARG A 18 4.62 -1.31 -4.33
N TYR A 19 3.45 -1.61 -4.87
CA TYR A 19 3.29 -2.60 -5.93
C TYR A 19 2.52 -2.03 -7.10
N LYS A 20 2.90 -2.44 -8.30
CA LYS A 20 2.16 -2.24 -9.54
C LYS A 20 1.54 -3.57 -9.96
N HIS A 21 0.28 -3.52 -10.39
CA HIS A 21 -0.38 -4.67 -11.01
C HIS A 21 -1.27 -4.22 -12.16
N HIS A 22 -1.57 -5.14 -13.09
CA HIS A 22 -2.62 -4.91 -14.08
C HIS A 22 -3.99 -5.26 -13.49
N SER A 23 -4.88 -4.26 -13.35
CA SER A 23 -6.25 -4.45 -12.86
C SER A 23 -7.18 -4.86 -13.99
N ARG A 24 -7.76 -6.06 -13.90
CA ARG A 24 -8.76 -6.52 -14.88
C ARG A 24 -10.05 -5.73 -14.82
N VAL A 25 -10.44 -5.25 -13.63
CA VAL A 25 -11.69 -4.50 -13.42
C VAL A 25 -11.58 -3.09 -14.01
N LEU A 26 -10.40 -2.46 -13.89
CA LEU A 26 -10.16 -1.10 -14.39
C LEU A 26 -9.52 -1.06 -15.78
N GLY A 27 -9.07 -2.20 -16.31
CA GLY A 27 -8.45 -2.31 -17.63
C GLY A 27 -7.10 -1.59 -17.76
N CYS A 28 -6.43 -1.26 -16.65
CA CYS A 28 -5.17 -0.52 -16.64
C CYS A 28 -4.22 -0.98 -15.52
N ASP A 29 -2.97 -0.53 -15.60
CA ASP A 29 -2.03 -0.69 -14.50
C ASP A 29 -2.40 0.24 -13.33
N MET A 30 -2.31 -0.30 -12.13
CA MET A 30 -2.63 0.39 -10.88
C MET A 30 -1.49 0.20 -9.89
N VAL A 31 -1.29 1.20 -9.04
CA VAL A 31 -0.34 1.17 -7.93
C VAL A 31 -1.09 1.14 -6.62
N PHE A 32 -0.59 0.39 -5.65
CA PHE A 32 -1.05 0.46 -4.27
C PHE A 32 0.13 0.35 -3.31
N ALA A 33 -0.03 0.95 -2.14
CA ALA A 33 0.90 0.83 -1.04
C ALA A 33 0.39 -0.18 0.00
N VAL A 34 1.32 -0.88 0.65
CA VAL A 34 1.03 -1.76 1.78
C VAL A 34 2.05 -1.52 2.89
N TYR A 35 1.55 -1.40 4.13
CA TYR A 35 2.37 -1.51 5.33
C TYR A 35 2.22 -2.90 5.91
N LEU A 36 3.34 -3.61 6.03
CA LEU A 36 3.45 -4.90 6.69
C LEU A 36 4.11 -4.68 8.06
N PRO A 37 3.41 -4.93 9.18
CA PRO A 37 3.99 -4.77 10.50
C PRO A 37 5.02 -5.90 10.78
N PRO A 38 5.91 -5.76 11.77
CA PRO A 38 6.97 -6.76 12.06
C PRO A 38 6.43 -8.18 12.28
N GLN A 39 5.22 -8.32 12.83
CA GLN A 39 4.55 -9.59 13.06
C GLN A 39 4.24 -10.34 11.75
N ALA A 40 4.20 -9.65 10.60
CA ALA A 40 3.97 -10.29 9.31
C ALA A 40 5.11 -11.23 8.91
N GLU A 41 6.33 -11.00 9.41
CA GLU A 41 7.49 -11.88 9.15
C GLU A 41 7.37 -13.23 9.88
N GLN A 42 6.51 -13.32 10.91
CA GLN A 42 6.29 -14.55 11.68
C GLN A 42 5.35 -15.54 10.96
N GLY A 43 4.85 -15.20 9.77
CA GLY A 43 4.00 -16.07 8.94
C GLY A 43 2.54 -16.19 9.41
N GLY A 44 2.14 -15.43 10.43
CA GLY A 44 0.75 -15.38 10.91
C GLY A 44 -0.17 -14.57 9.98
N LYS A 45 -1.46 -14.91 9.97
CA LYS A 45 -2.50 -14.06 9.34
C LYS A 45 -2.78 -12.87 10.25
N LEU A 46 -2.70 -11.67 9.69
CA LEU A 46 -2.95 -10.42 10.41
C LEU A 46 -4.19 -9.71 9.84
N PRO A 47 -4.91 -8.93 10.67
CA PRO A 47 -6.01 -8.11 10.18
C PRO A 47 -5.51 -7.06 9.18
N VAL A 48 -6.37 -6.75 8.20
CA VAL A 48 -6.08 -5.79 7.12
C VAL A 48 -7.06 -4.63 7.20
N LEU A 49 -6.53 -3.41 7.26
CA LEU A 49 -7.27 -2.16 7.11
C LEU A 49 -7.05 -1.59 5.70
N TYR A 50 -8.13 -1.40 4.95
CA TYR A 50 -8.09 -0.68 3.69
C TYR A 50 -8.32 0.81 3.93
N TRP A 51 -7.35 1.63 3.54
CA TRP A 51 -7.42 3.08 3.65
C TRP A 51 -7.76 3.70 2.30
N LEU A 52 -8.94 4.31 2.18
CA LEU A 52 -9.37 5.00 0.97
C LEU A 52 -9.07 6.49 1.10
N SER A 53 -8.04 6.94 0.38
CA SER A 53 -7.61 8.33 0.37
C SER A 53 -8.64 9.26 -0.31
N GLY A 54 -8.66 10.53 0.08
CA GLY A 54 -9.57 11.55 -0.45
C GLY A 54 -9.11 12.21 -1.77
N LEU A 55 -9.88 13.20 -2.25
CA LEU A 55 -9.58 13.98 -3.45
C LEU A 55 -8.17 14.56 -3.40
N THR A 56 -7.44 14.51 -4.52
CA THR A 56 -6.03 14.96 -4.71
C THR A 56 -4.94 14.13 -4.01
N CYS A 57 -5.30 13.09 -3.26
CA CYS A 57 -4.32 12.23 -2.60
C CYS A 57 -3.83 11.07 -3.50
N THR A 58 -2.55 10.76 -3.40
CA THR A 58 -1.95 9.51 -3.88
C THR A 58 -1.80 8.51 -2.71
N ASP A 59 -1.31 7.30 -2.99
CA ASP A 59 -0.96 6.29 -1.98
C ASP A 59 0.11 6.79 -0.99
N GLU A 60 0.93 7.76 -1.39
CA GLU A 60 2.00 8.34 -0.57
C GLU A 60 1.50 9.31 0.50
N ASN A 61 0.36 10.00 0.28
CA ASN A 61 -0.12 11.03 1.21
C ASN A 61 -0.41 10.48 2.62
N PHE A 62 -1.04 9.30 2.70
CA PHE A 62 -1.36 8.67 3.98
C PHE A 62 -0.11 8.11 4.64
N MET A 63 0.73 7.40 3.87
CA MET A 63 1.89 6.71 4.41
C MET A 63 2.98 7.68 4.90
N HIS A 64 3.14 8.85 4.30
CA HIS A 64 4.18 9.79 4.77
C HIS A 64 3.70 10.76 5.87
N LYS A 65 2.39 11.03 5.98
CA LYS A 65 1.88 12.10 6.86
C LYS A 65 1.00 11.65 8.02
N ALA A 66 0.39 10.46 7.96
CA ALA A 66 -0.54 10.01 9.00
C ALA A 66 0.13 9.46 10.26
N GLY A 67 1.42 9.08 10.18
CA GLY A 67 2.14 8.45 11.30
C GLY A 67 1.56 7.09 11.74
N ALA A 68 0.68 6.49 10.93
CA ALA A 68 -0.09 5.30 11.29
C ALA A 68 0.77 4.05 11.46
N GLN A 69 1.97 3.99 10.85
CA GLN A 69 2.81 2.79 10.86
C GLN A 69 3.27 2.40 12.25
N ARG A 70 3.52 3.37 13.14
CA ARG A 70 3.92 3.07 14.52
C ARG A 70 2.84 2.27 15.24
N MET A 71 1.61 2.78 15.21
CA MET A 71 0.48 2.11 15.86
C MET A 71 0.12 0.79 15.15
N ALA A 72 0.21 0.76 13.82
CA ALA A 72 -0.01 -0.46 13.05
C ALA A 72 1.04 -1.54 13.39
N ALA A 73 2.29 -1.15 13.65
CA ALA A 73 3.34 -2.07 14.12
C ALA A 73 3.03 -2.61 15.52
N GLU A 74 2.60 -1.75 16.45
CA GLU A 74 2.26 -2.14 17.82
C GLU A 74 1.05 -3.11 17.84
N LEU A 75 0.03 -2.85 17.02
CA LEU A 75 -1.21 -3.64 16.96
C LEU A 75 -1.14 -4.85 16.02
N GLY A 76 -0.08 -5.00 15.22
CA GLY A 76 -0.01 -6.06 14.20
C GLY A 76 -1.04 -5.89 13.08
N LEU A 77 -1.31 -4.65 12.67
CA LEU A 77 -2.29 -4.32 11.63
C LEU A 77 -1.60 -4.10 10.28
N ILE A 78 -2.09 -4.77 9.23
CA ILE A 78 -1.68 -4.49 7.85
C ILE A 78 -2.51 -3.32 7.33
N ILE A 79 -1.87 -2.35 6.68
CA ILE A 79 -2.59 -1.25 6.02
C ILE A 79 -2.39 -1.36 4.51
N VAL A 80 -3.49 -1.34 3.76
CA VAL A 80 -3.47 -1.28 2.29
C VAL A 80 -4.09 0.04 1.83
N ALA A 81 -3.33 0.82 1.06
CA ALA A 81 -3.77 2.09 0.51
C ALA A 81 -3.75 2.01 -1.03
N PRO A 82 -4.89 1.77 -1.69
CA PRO A 82 -4.99 1.84 -3.14
C PRO A 82 -4.89 3.27 -3.66
N ASP A 83 -4.53 3.42 -4.94
CA ASP A 83 -4.69 4.68 -5.66
C ASP A 83 -6.18 5.09 -5.76
N THR A 84 -6.42 6.39 -5.94
CA THR A 84 -7.77 6.98 -5.90
C THR A 84 -8.49 6.94 -7.24
N SER A 85 -7.79 6.66 -8.34
CA SER A 85 -8.37 6.54 -9.68
C SER A 85 -7.44 5.81 -10.66
N PRO A 86 -7.96 5.29 -11.80
CA PRO A 86 -7.14 4.80 -12.90
C PRO A 86 -6.12 5.85 -13.38
N ARG A 87 -4.85 5.44 -13.56
CA ARG A 87 -3.79 6.29 -14.14
C ARG A 87 -3.31 5.73 -15.49
N PRO A 88 -4.09 5.88 -16.57
CA PRO A 88 -3.63 5.46 -17.89
C PRO A 88 -2.36 6.23 -18.27
N ARG A 89 -1.37 5.52 -18.81
CA ARG A 89 -0.19 6.15 -19.41
C ARG A 89 -0.68 7.01 -20.58
N ARG A 90 -0.48 8.32 -20.53
CA ARG A 90 -0.72 9.18 -21.70
C ARG A 90 0.15 8.63 -22.84
N ALA A 91 -0.47 8.21 -23.94
CA ALA A 91 0.23 7.92 -25.17
C ALA A 91 1.03 9.18 -25.54
N ARG A 92 2.35 9.03 -25.71
CA ARG A 92 3.16 10.02 -26.40
C ARG A 92 3.04 9.78 -27.89
#